data_AF-A0A2I0PDM6-F1
#
_entry.id   AF-A0A2I0PDM6-F1
#
_cell.length_a   1.000
_cell.length_b   1.000
_cell.length_c   1.000
_cell.angle_alpha   90.00
_cell.angle_beta   90.00
_cell.angle_gamma   90.00
#
_symmetry.space_group_name_H-M   'P 1'
#
loop_
_entity.id
_entity.type
_entity.pdbx_description
1 polymer ?
#
loop_
_entity_poly.entity_id
_entity_poly.type
_entity_poly.pdbx_seq_one_letter_code
_entity_poly.pdbx_strand_id
1 'polypeptide(L)'
;MSDRFIFTRYRTDCYNCKQNADQIIKAVPNLAQVACENCGATRVFVPRSEDIDSAGLLTKIGKYPVWELVEEAGCRNCKVTGPHDLIVSSRHLTVRCRNCGFTHFYKFDLEYLAKDELKIE
;
A
#
# COMPACT_ATOMS: atom_id res chain seq x y z
N MET A 1 15.72 13.92 -0.16
CA MET A 1 15.20 13.00 -1.20
C MET A 1 14.25 12.05 -0.49
N SER A 2 12.94 12.19 -0.67
CA SER A 2 11.97 11.30 -0.03
C SER A 2 12.02 9.95 -0.73
N ASP A 3 12.30 8.89 0.02
CA ASP A 3 12.22 7.49 -0.44
C ASP A 3 10.76 7.17 -0.81
N ARG A 4 10.34 7.59 -2.00
CA ARG A 4 9.05 7.24 -2.59
C ARG A 4 9.14 5.79 -3.07
N PHE A 5 8.63 4.88 -2.26
CA PHE A 5 8.69 3.45 -2.57
C PHE A 5 7.55 3.06 -3.51
N ILE A 6 6.31 3.42 -3.20
CA ILE A 6 5.14 3.19 -4.06
C ILE A 6 4.24 4.42 -4.03
N PHE A 7 3.80 4.86 -5.21
CA PHE A 7 2.79 5.90 -5.36
C PHE A 7 1.93 5.57 -6.59
N THR A 8 0.71 5.10 -6.37
CA THR A 8 -0.18 4.68 -7.46
C THR A 8 -1.64 5.10 -7.21
N ARG A 9 -2.42 5.10 -8.29
CA ARG A 9 -3.87 5.28 -8.27
C ARG A 9 -4.53 3.99 -8.72
N TYR A 10 -5.43 3.46 -7.90
CA TYR A 10 -6.16 2.24 -8.20
C TYR A 10 -7.67 2.49 -8.20
N ARG A 11 -8.30 2.39 -9.37
CA ARG A 11 -9.75 2.59 -9.57
C ARG A 11 -10.50 1.36 -9.07
N THR A 12 -11.20 1.47 -7.95
CA THR A 12 -11.95 0.36 -7.35
C THR A 12 -13.04 0.87 -6.41
N ASP A 13 -13.83 -0.04 -5.84
CA ASP A 13 -14.87 0.34 -4.89
C ASP A 13 -14.25 0.76 -3.56
N CYS A 14 -14.57 1.97 -3.13
CA CYS A 14 -14.10 2.48 -1.85
C CYS A 14 -14.62 1.63 -0.70
N TYR A 15 -13.73 1.25 0.22
CA TYR A 15 -14.11 0.48 1.40
C TYR A 15 -15.16 1.20 2.27
N ASN A 16 -15.19 2.53 2.26
CA ASN A 16 -16.11 3.36 3.05
C ASN A 16 -17.38 3.71 2.26
N CYS A 17 -17.29 4.49 1.19
CA CYS A 17 -18.48 5.00 0.47
C CYS A 17 -19.05 4.06 -0.59
N LYS A 18 -18.38 2.93 -0.85
CA LYS A 18 -18.78 1.91 -1.85
C LYS A 18 -18.87 2.38 -3.30
N GLN A 19 -18.55 3.64 -3.58
CA GLN A 19 -18.49 4.14 -4.95
C GLN A 19 -17.19 3.69 -5.61
N ASN A 20 -17.28 3.40 -6.91
CA ASN A 20 -16.12 3.13 -7.75
C ASN A 20 -15.34 4.44 -7.98
N ALA A 21 -14.22 4.59 -7.29
CA ALA A 21 -13.43 5.81 -7.27
C ALA A 21 -11.94 5.48 -7.10
N ASP A 22 -11.09 6.42 -7.51
CA ASP A 22 -9.65 6.26 -7.39
C ASP A 22 -9.23 6.19 -5.92
N GLN A 23 -8.47 5.14 -5.60
CA GLN A 23 -7.83 4.92 -4.31
C GLN A 23 -6.35 5.24 -4.48
N ILE A 24 -5.89 6.30 -3.82
CA ILE A 24 -4.50 6.74 -3.82
C ILE A 24 -3.71 5.92 -2.82
N ILE A 25 -2.79 5.11 -3.31
CA ILE A 25 -1.95 4.23 -2.49
C ILE A 25 -0.55 4.84 -2.46
N LYS A 26 -0.09 5.17 -1.25
CA LYS A 26 1.26 5.68 -1.00
C LYS A 26 1.94 4.74 -0.02
N ALA A 27 3.08 4.17 -0.35
CA ALA A 27 3.92 3.46 0.61
C ALA A 27 5.33 4.06 0.62
N VAL A 28 5.81 4.36 1.81
CA VAL A 28 7.15 4.85 2.12
C VAL A 28 7.71 4.05 3.30
N PRO A 29 9.02 4.09 3.58
CA PRO A 29 9.65 3.23 4.60
C PRO A 29 8.99 3.24 5.97
N ASN A 30 8.47 4.38 6.39
CA ASN A 30 7.93 4.59 7.73
C ASN A 30 6.39 4.66 7.78
N LEU A 31 5.71 4.59 6.64
CA LEU A 31 4.27 4.81 6.55
C LEU A 31 3.71 4.27 5.24
N ALA A 32 2.50 3.70 5.27
CA ALA A 32 1.70 3.55 4.07
C ALA A 32 0.28 4.10 4.27
N GLN A 33 -0.31 4.61 3.20
CA GLN A 33 -1.61 5.25 3.20
C GLN A 33 -2.42 4.81 1.99
N VAL A 34 -3.72 4.67 2.20
CA VAL A 34 -4.70 4.40 1.16
C VAL A 34 -5.85 5.36 1.33
N ALA A 35 -6.09 6.22 0.34
CA ALA A 35 -7.09 7.27 0.43
C ALA A 35 -8.05 7.28 -0.77
N CYS A 36 -9.35 7.38 -0.51
CA CYS A 36 -10.36 7.50 -1.55
C CYS A 36 -10.50 8.95 -2.03
N GLU A 37 -10.31 9.21 -3.33
CA GLU A 37 -10.47 10.58 -3.90
C GLU A 37 -11.93 11.09 -3.83
N ASN A 38 -12.91 10.20 -3.73
CA ASN A 38 -14.33 10.60 -3.70
C ASN A 38 -14.83 11.01 -2.31
N CYS A 39 -14.54 10.21 -1.27
CA CYS A 39 -15.07 10.46 0.08
C CYS A 39 -14.01 10.91 1.10
N GLY A 40 -12.73 10.91 0.75
CA GLY A 40 -11.64 11.30 1.65
C GLY A 40 -11.31 10.27 2.73
N ALA A 41 -11.92 9.08 2.69
CA ALA A 41 -11.62 8.01 3.63
C ALA A 41 -10.17 7.55 3.43
N THR A 42 -9.38 7.67 4.49
CA THR A 42 -7.95 7.36 4.50
C THR A 42 -7.64 6.34 5.56
N ARG A 43 -6.94 5.27 5.17
CA ARG A 43 -6.31 4.29 6.08
C ARG A 43 -4.84 4.55 6.16
N VAL A 44 -4.32 4.45 7.37
CA VAL A 44 -2.88 4.53 7.66
C VAL A 44 -2.40 3.18 8.15
N PHE A 45 -1.24 2.78 7.63
CA PHE A 45 -0.55 1.56 7.99
C PHE A 45 0.87 1.91 8.41
N VAL A 46 1.32 1.30 9.50
CA VAL A 46 2.68 1.49 10.05
C VAL A 46 3.53 0.24 9.81
N PRO A 47 4.85 0.40 9.57
CA PRO A 47 5.74 -0.73 9.38
C PRO A 47 5.68 -1.70 10.55
N ARG A 48 5.69 -2.99 10.25
CA ARG A 48 5.71 -4.04 11.25
C ARG A 48 6.87 -5.00 11.07
N SER A 49 7.24 -5.33 9.84
CA SER A 49 8.43 -6.15 9.55
C SER A 49 8.92 -5.91 8.12
N GLU A 50 10.22 -6.10 7.94
CA GLU A 50 10.88 -6.21 6.63
C GLU A 50 11.55 -7.59 6.58
N ASP A 51 11.41 -8.31 5.48
CA ASP A 51 11.94 -9.67 5.33
C ASP A 51 12.47 -9.90 3.91
N ILE A 52 13.45 -10.79 3.76
CA ILE A 52 14.03 -11.22 2.48
C ILE A 52 13.88 -12.73 2.43
N ASP A 53 12.65 -13.20 2.22
CA ASP A 53 12.38 -14.62 2.04
C ASP A 53 11.34 -14.89 0.95
N SER A 54 11.61 -15.96 0.20
CA SER A 54 10.78 -16.55 -0.86
C SER A 54 9.52 -17.23 -0.32
N ALA A 55 9.49 -17.56 0.98
CA ALA A 55 8.39 -18.24 1.65
C ALA A 55 7.24 -17.32 2.07
N GLY A 56 7.32 -16.01 1.75
CA GLY A 56 6.22 -15.06 1.76
C GLY A 56 5.38 -15.11 3.03
N LEU A 57 5.61 -14.17 3.95
CA LEU A 57 4.61 -13.75 4.95
C LEU A 57 3.40 -13.10 4.22
N LEU A 58 2.75 -13.89 3.38
CA LEU A 58 1.50 -13.68 2.69
C LEU A 58 0.43 -14.33 3.55
N THR A 59 0.44 -13.96 4.83
CA THR A 59 -0.54 -14.47 5.77
C THR A 59 -1.90 -13.99 5.28
N LYS A 60 -2.77 -14.91 4.87
CA LYS A 60 -4.18 -14.64 4.54
C LYS A 60 -4.87 -14.07 5.78
N ILE A 61 -4.83 -12.76 5.98
CA ILE A 61 -5.42 -12.11 7.15
C ILE A 61 -6.49 -11.10 6.74
N GLY A 62 -7.74 -11.56 6.74
CA GLY A 62 -8.90 -10.71 7.03
C GLY A 62 -9.83 -10.36 5.86
N LYS A 63 -11.08 -10.06 6.22
CA LYS A 63 -12.22 -9.78 5.31
C LYS A 63 -11.92 -8.66 4.29
N TYR A 64 -12.50 -8.89 3.10
CA TYR A 64 -12.60 -8.03 1.93
C TYR A 64 -12.75 -6.51 2.21
N PRO A 65 -12.25 -5.65 1.32
CA PRO A 65 -11.59 -6.00 0.05
C PRO A 65 -10.08 -6.25 0.23
N VAL A 66 -9.57 -7.20 -0.54
CA VAL A 66 -8.14 -7.39 -0.79
C VAL A 66 -7.89 -6.91 -2.22
N TRP A 67 -7.00 -5.96 -2.40
CA TRP A 67 -6.54 -5.51 -3.71
C TRP A 67 -5.15 -6.05 -3.95
N GLU A 68 -4.98 -6.73 -5.07
CA GLU A 68 -3.70 -7.25 -5.54
C GLU A 68 -3.34 -6.51 -6.82
N LEU A 69 -2.20 -5.82 -6.82
CA LEU A 69 -1.73 -5.02 -7.94
C LEU A 69 -0.21 -5.16 -8.08
N VAL A 70 0.30 -4.74 -9.24
CA VAL A 70 1.73 -4.78 -9.56
C VAL A 70 2.14 -3.38 -9.96
N GLU A 71 3.18 -2.86 -9.31
CA GLU A 71 3.69 -1.52 -9.55
C GLU A 71 5.18 -1.55 -9.81
N GLU A 72 5.66 -0.68 -10.70
CA GLU A 72 7.09 -0.49 -10.90
C GLU A 72 7.64 0.49 -9.87
N ALA A 73 8.69 0.07 -9.17
CA ALA A 73 9.31 0.84 -8.11
C ALA A 73 10.78 0.48 -7.90
N GLY A 74 11.54 1.41 -7.30
CA GLY A 74 12.91 1.16 -6.86
C GLY A 74 12.94 0.29 -5.60
N CYS A 75 13.63 -0.85 -5.64
CA CYS A 75 13.77 -1.70 -4.47
C CYS A 75 14.75 -1.11 -3.44
N ARG A 76 14.33 -0.96 -2.18
CA ARG A 76 15.21 -0.48 -1.11
C ARG A 76 16.32 -1.46 -0.73
N ASN A 77 16.11 -2.75 -0.97
CA ASN A 77 17.10 -3.79 -0.71
C ASN A 77 18.09 -3.94 -1.86
N CYS A 78 17.64 -4.41 -3.04
CA CYS A 78 18.54 -4.68 -4.17
C CYS A 78 18.87 -3.48 -5.07
N LYS A 79 18.25 -2.32 -4.83
CA LYS A 79 18.42 -1.07 -5.61
C LYS A 79 18.03 -1.15 -7.08
N VAL A 80 17.49 -2.28 -7.54
CA VAL A 80 16.93 -2.45 -8.88
C VAL A 80 15.52 -1.86 -8.94
N THR A 81 15.25 -1.09 -9.99
CA THR A 81 13.88 -0.67 -10.32
C THR A 81 13.21 -1.79 -11.09
N GLY A 82 12.01 -2.20 -10.65
CA GLY A 82 11.27 -3.28 -11.29
C GLY A 82 9.94 -3.57 -10.60
N PRO A 83 9.27 -4.66 -10.99
CA PRO A 83 7.93 -4.95 -10.51
C PRO A 83 7.91 -5.32 -9.02
N HIS A 84 7.00 -4.71 -8.29
CA HIS A 84 6.67 -4.99 -6.91
C HIS A 84 5.21 -5.44 -6.79
N ASP A 85 4.98 -6.54 -6.09
CA ASP A 85 3.63 -6.96 -5.72
C ASP A 85 3.12 -6.08 -4.58
N LEU A 86 1.93 -5.51 -4.75
CA LEU A 86 1.19 -4.83 -3.70
C LEU A 86 -0.03 -5.65 -3.31
N ILE A 87 -0.18 -5.89 -2.01
CA ILE A 87 -1.39 -6.44 -1.43
C ILE A 87 -1.93 -5.42 -0.42
N VAL A 88 -3.13 -4.91 -0.66
CA VAL A 88 -3.81 -3.95 0.22
C VAL A 88 -5.05 -4.62 0.78
N SER A 89 -5.12 -4.76 2.11
CA SER A 89 -6.29 -5.29 2.80
C SER A 89 -6.83 -4.31 3.84
N SER A 90 -7.90 -4.71 4.52
CA SER A 90 -8.45 -3.94 5.64
C SER A 90 -7.53 -3.85 6.86
N ARG A 91 -6.52 -4.73 6.97
CA ARG A 91 -5.69 -4.86 8.19
C ARG A 91 -4.19 -4.75 7.93
N HIS A 92 -3.76 -4.93 6.68
CA HIS A 92 -2.35 -4.89 6.33
C HIS A 92 -2.15 -4.40 4.91
N LEU A 93 -0.95 -3.88 4.65
CA LEU A 93 -0.46 -3.56 3.33
C LEU A 93 0.90 -4.23 3.18
N THR A 94 1.14 -4.88 2.04
CA THR A 94 2.40 -5.57 1.76
C THR A 94 2.95 -5.10 0.44
N VAL A 95 4.26 -4.85 0.40
CA VAL A 95 4.99 -4.52 -0.82
C VAL A 95 6.15 -5.49 -0.96
N ARG A 96 6.18 -6.26 -2.05
CA ARG A 96 7.22 -7.27 -2.27
C ARG A 96 7.94 -7.04 -3.59
N CYS A 97 9.26 -6.90 -3.54
CA CYS A 97 10.09 -6.84 -4.72
C CYS A 97 10.18 -8.21 -5.40
N ARG A 98 9.78 -8.31 -6.68
CA ARG A 98 9.90 -9.58 -7.43
C ARG A 98 11.34 -9.94 -7.78
N ASN A 99 12.27 -8.98 -7.77
CA ASN A 99 13.67 -9.22 -8.12
C ASN A 99 14.46 -9.93 -7.00
N CYS A 100 14.34 -9.45 -5.75
CA CYS A 100 15.13 -10.00 -4.63
C CYS A 100 14.28 -10.56 -3.48
N GLY A 101 12.95 -10.60 -3.61
CA GLY A 101 12.06 -11.13 -2.58
C GLY A 101 11.87 -10.23 -1.36
N PHE A 102 12.55 -9.07 -1.29
CA PHE A 102 12.39 -8.12 -0.21
C PHE A 102 10.92 -7.72 -0.03
N THR A 103 10.38 -7.97 1.14
CA THR A 103 8.99 -7.77 1.49
C THR A 103 8.90 -6.79 2.65
N HIS A 104 8.15 -5.71 2.46
CA HIS A 104 7.80 -4.76 3.49
C HIS A 104 6.34 -4.95 3.90
N PHE A 105 6.13 -5.32 5.16
CA PHE A 105 4.82 -5.53 5.74
C PHE A 105 4.43 -4.38 6.67
N TYR A 106 3.28 -3.77 6.39
CA TYR A 106 2.66 -2.72 7.18
C TYR A 106 1.38 -3.24 7.83
N LYS A 107 1.17 -2.92 9.10
CA LYS A 107 -0.07 -3.21 9.83
C LYS A 107 -0.96 -1.97 9.85
N PHE A 108 -2.27 -2.17 9.84
CA PHE A 108 -3.24 -1.10 10.07
C PHE A 108 -2.97 -0.40 11.41
N ASP A 109 -3.08 0.92 11.41
CA ASP A 109 -2.94 1.77 12.60
C ASP A 109 -4.24 2.53 12.88
N LEU A 110 -4.67 3.37 11.94
CA LEU A 110 -5.88 4.19 12.09
C LEU A 110 -6.60 4.44 10.77
N GLU A 111 -7.86 4.86 10.87
CA GLU A 111 -8.71 5.26 9.76
C GLU A 111 -9.36 6.61 10.09
N TYR A 112 -9.41 7.51 9.12
CA TYR A 112 -10.02 8.83 9.27
C TYR A 112 -10.66 9.31 7.96
N LEU A 113 -11.49 10.34 8.04
CA LEU A 113 -12.10 11.02 6.89
C LEU A 113 -11.48 12.41 6.78
N ALA A 114 -10.68 12.64 5.74
CA ALA A 114 -10.17 13.96 5.39
C ALA A 114 -10.34 14.17 3.89
N LYS A 115 -11.37 14.93 3.51
CA LYS A 115 -11.63 15.25 2.10
C LYS A 115 -10.59 16.18 1.47
N ASP A 116 -9.76 16.87 2.26
CA ASP A 116 -9.04 18.05 1.79
C ASP A 116 -7.50 18.06 1.98
N GLU A 117 -6.85 17.03 2.52
CA GLU A 117 -5.41 17.11 2.87
C GLU A 117 -4.44 16.31 1.97
N LEU A 118 -4.91 15.60 0.95
CA LEU A 118 -4.05 14.82 0.04
C LEU A 118 -3.87 15.44 -1.34
N LYS A 119 -4.19 16.74 -1.51
CA LYS A 119 -3.83 17.50 -2.71
C LYS A 119 -2.31 17.58 -2.79
N ILE A 120 -1.74 16.91 -3.80
CA ILE A 120 -0.35 17.09 -4.18
C ILE A 120 -0.34 18.36 -5.01
N GLU A 121 0.21 19.44 -4.46
CA GLU A 121 0.74 20.55 -5.26
C GLU A 121 1.98 20.09 -6.06
#